data_AF-A0A556QGJ6-F1
#
_entry.id   AF-A0A556QGJ6-F1
#
_cell.length_a   1.000
_cell.length_b   1.000
_cell.length_c   1.000
_cell.angle_alpha   90.00
_cell.angle_beta   90.00
_cell.angle_gamma   90.00
#
_symmetry.space_group_name_H-M   'P 1'
#
loop_
_entity.id
_entity.type
_entity.pdbx_description
1 polymer ?
#
loop_
_entity_poly.entity_id
_entity_poly.type
_entity_poly.pdbx_seq_one_letter_code
_entity_poly.pdbx_strand_id
1 'polypeptide(L)'
;MSDTSPRRSFWKRRFGDPVMALLTQGVTPDKVASTVAVGTAASLFPFLGFTTTLNIIIGFWFRMNQPLLQAVNYLLAPLHIVMILVYVRVGEWIWRSSEDPFSIGDLISSFRHDTFREFLHRFGWAGVHAFTAWVISVPFIIAGLYFSLRPLMRKLARLRGPKPA
;
A
#
# COMPACT_ATOMS: atom_id res chain seq x y z
N MET A 1 -29.96 -22.11 25.39
CA MET A 1 -29.63 -20.94 24.55
C MET A 1 -28.12 -20.77 24.56
N SER A 2 -27.43 -21.22 23.52
CA SER A 2 -25.98 -21.08 23.39
C SER A 2 -25.64 -19.67 22.91
N ASP A 3 -25.08 -18.86 23.81
CA ASP A 3 -24.46 -17.58 23.48
C ASP A 3 -23.22 -17.84 22.60
N THR A 4 -23.34 -17.55 21.31
CA THR A 4 -22.27 -17.67 20.31
C THR A 4 -21.68 -16.30 20.00
N SER A 5 -21.34 -15.52 21.02
CA SER A 5 -20.54 -14.31 20.84
C SER A 5 -19.09 -14.71 20.55
N PRO A 6 -18.52 -14.40 19.36
CA PRO A 6 -17.15 -14.77 19.04
C PRO A 6 -16.21 -14.03 20.00
N ARG A 7 -15.52 -14.79 20.86
CA ARG A 7 -14.53 -14.25 21.81
C ARG A 7 -13.51 -13.41 21.03
N ARG A 8 -13.59 -12.08 21.15
CA ARG A 8 -12.60 -11.16 20.55
C ARG A 8 -11.21 -11.60 21.02
N SER A 9 -10.30 -11.88 20.08
CA SER A 9 -8.92 -12.32 20.36
C SER A 9 -8.23 -11.38 21.36
N PHE A 10 -7.64 -11.95 22.42
CA PHE A 10 -6.95 -11.21 23.49
C PHE A 10 -5.92 -10.21 22.94
N TRP A 11 -5.17 -10.61 21.91
CA TRP A 11 -4.18 -9.80 21.21
C TRP A 11 -4.77 -8.57 20.52
N LYS A 12 -5.96 -8.72 19.92
CA LYS A 12 -6.70 -7.61 19.29
C LYS A 12 -7.08 -6.55 20.32
N ARG A 13 -7.54 -6.98 21.51
CA ARG A 13 -7.95 -6.06 22.59
C ARG A 13 -6.77 -5.35 23.24
N ARG A 14 -5.64 -6.04 23.41
CA ARG A 14 -4.49 -5.51 24.17
C ARG A 14 -3.54 -4.65 23.34
N PHE A 15 -3.36 -4.97 22.06
CA PHE A 15 -2.39 -4.29 21.21
C PHE A 15 -3.01 -3.68 19.94
N GLY A 16 -3.93 -4.39 19.27
CA GLY A 16 -4.53 -3.91 18.02
C GLY A 16 -5.44 -2.70 18.18
N ASP A 17 -6.43 -2.78 19.10
CA ASP A 17 -7.40 -1.71 19.32
C ASP A 17 -6.76 -0.39 19.80
N PRO A 18 -5.79 -0.39 20.74
CA PRO A 18 -5.08 0.82 21.16
C PRO A 18 -4.25 1.48 20.04
N VAL A 19 -3.49 0.69 19.26
CA VAL A 19 -2.67 1.22 18.17
C VAL A 19 -3.56 1.83 17.10
N MET A 20 -4.64 1.13 16.72
CA MET A 20 -5.60 1.66 15.75
C MET A 20 -6.30 2.92 16.26
N ALA A 21 -6.65 2.97 17.55
CA ALA A 21 -7.23 4.15 18.16
C ALA A 21 -6.27 5.35 18.12
N LEU A 22 -4.99 5.15 18.41
CA LEU A 22 -3.96 6.19 18.34
C LEU A 22 -3.76 6.68 16.89
N LEU A 23 -3.63 5.75 15.94
CA LEU A 23 -3.44 6.07 14.53
C LEU A 23 -4.65 6.78 13.92
N THR A 24 -5.84 6.67 14.51
CA THR A 24 -7.06 7.28 13.98
C THR A 24 -7.65 8.37 14.88
N GLN A 25 -6.96 8.72 15.96
CA GLN A 25 -7.44 9.69 16.95
C GLN A 25 -7.65 11.07 16.31
N GLY A 26 -8.84 11.64 16.47
CA GLY A 26 -9.18 12.95 15.90
C GLY A 26 -9.34 12.97 14.38
N VAL A 27 -9.33 11.81 13.71
CA VAL A 27 -9.44 11.70 12.25
C VAL A 27 -10.82 11.18 11.87
N THR A 28 -11.46 11.84 10.90
CA THR A 28 -12.76 11.40 10.43
C THR A 28 -12.68 10.03 9.72
N PRO A 29 -13.71 9.18 9.80
CA PRO A 29 -13.72 7.87 9.14
C PRO A 29 -13.45 7.93 7.64
N ASP A 30 -13.95 8.98 6.97
CA ASP A 30 -13.71 9.21 5.54
C ASP A 30 -12.24 9.53 5.25
N LYS A 31 -11.58 10.29 6.14
CA LYS A 31 -10.15 10.62 6.01
C LYS A 31 -9.25 9.42 6.32
N VAL A 32 -9.66 8.53 7.23
CA VAL A 32 -8.99 7.24 7.44
C VAL A 32 -9.10 6.39 6.17
N ALA A 33 -10.29 6.24 5.60
CA ALA A 33 -10.50 5.46 4.38
C ALA A 33 -9.68 6.01 3.20
N SER A 34 -9.65 7.33 2.99
CA SER A 34 -8.85 7.93 1.92
C SER A 34 -7.35 7.77 2.16
N THR A 35 -6.88 7.90 3.41
CA THR A 35 -5.46 7.69 3.76
C THR A 35 -5.02 6.25 3.49
N VAL A 36 -5.85 5.26 3.87
CA VAL A 36 -5.54 3.85 3.58
C VAL A 36 -5.54 3.57 2.08
N ALA A 37 -6.51 4.10 1.34
CA ALA A 37 -6.61 3.90 -0.11
C ALA A 37 -5.40 4.49 -0.86
N VAL A 38 -5.09 5.76 -0.61
CA VAL A 38 -3.94 6.45 -1.23
C VAL A 38 -2.62 5.86 -0.76
N GLY A 39 -2.48 5.59 0.54
CA GLY A 39 -1.28 4.96 1.10
C GLY A 39 -1.03 3.59 0.50
N THR A 40 -2.08 2.80 0.27
CA THR A 40 -1.93 1.49 -0.39
C THR A 40 -1.43 1.66 -1.82
N ALA A 41 -2.03 2.53 -2.62
CA ALA A 41 -1.57 2.77 -3.99
C ALA A 41 -0.12 3.26 -4.03
N ALA A 42 0.26 4.19 -3.15
CA ALA A 42 1.63 4.72 -3.04
C ALA A 42 2.64 3.67 -2.56
N SER A 43 2.26 2.80 -1.62
CA SER A 43 3.12 1.74 -1.09
C SER A 43 3.33 0.58 -2.05
N LEU A 44 2.57 0.52 -3.13
CA LEU A 44 2.79 -0.41 -4.25
C LEU A 44 3.61 0.21 -5.39
N PHE A 45 4.19 1.40 -5.20
CA PHE A 45 5.06 2.04 -6.19
C PHE A 45 6.27 1.15 -6.52
N PRO A 46 6.51 0.77 -7.79
CA PRO A 46 7.35 -0.37 -8.16
C PRO A 46 8.86 -0.13 -8.10
N PHE A 47 9.32 0.74 -7.19
CA PHE A 47 10.73 1.07 -7.01
C PHE A 47 11.13 0.90 -5.55
N LEU A 48 12.04 -0.03 -5.30
CA LEU A 48 12.54 -0.34 -3.96
C LEU A 48 13.15 0.90 -3.31
N GLY A 49 12.81 1.14 -2.04
CA GLY A 49 13.31 2.26 -1.25
C GLY A 49 12.59 3.60 -1.48
N PHE A 50 11.77 3.73 -2.53
CA PHE A 50 11.10 5.01 -2.84
C PHE A 50 9.69 5.12 -2.24
N THR A 51 9.05 4.03 -1.83
CA THR A 51 7.68 4.05 -1.29
C THR A 51 7.54 4.91 -0.04
N THR A 52 8.54 4.90 0.84
CA THR A 52 8.55 5.73 2.06
C THR A 52 8.58 7.22 1.70
N THR A 53 9.51 7.62 0.83
CA THR A 53 9.64 9.01 0.37
C THR A 53 8.37 9.47 -0.35
N LEU A 54 7.81 8.63 -1.23
CA LEU A 54 6.57 8.91 -1.92
C LEU A 54 5.41 9.12 -0.94
N ASN A 55 5.27 8.26 0.06
CA ASN A 55 4.25 8.40 1.11
C ASN A 55 4.44 9.70 1.93
N ILE A 56 5.68 10.07 2.25
CA ILE A 56 5.97 11.33 2.95
C ILE A 56 5.52 12.52 2.09
N ILE A 57 5.89 12.55 0.81
CA ILE A 57 5.53 13.63 -0.11
C ILE A 57 4.01 13.73 -0.25
N ILE A 58 3.34 12.62 -0.54
CA ILE A 58 1.88 12.57 -0.68
C ILE A 58 1.20 13.02 0.61
N GLY A 59 1.60 12.49 1.76
CA GLY A 59 0.98 12.86 3.02
C GLY A 59 1.20 14.33 3.39
N PHE A 60 2.32 14.93 3.01
CA PHE A 60 2.58 16.35 3.19
C PHE A 60 1.69 17.20 2.28
N TRP A 61 1.69 16.93 0.97
CA TRP A 61 0.93 17.68 -0.02
C TRP A 61 -0.59 17.60 0.21
N PHE A 62 -1.11 16.41 0.50
CA PHE A 62 -2.54 16.18 0.73
C PHE A 62 -2.95 16.30 2.21
N ARG A 63 -2.03 16.71 3.10
CA ARG A 63 -2.26 16.86 4.55
C ARG A 63 -2.93 15.63 5.18
N MET A 64 -2.44 14.44 4.80
CA MET A 64 -2.95 13.15 5.24
C MET A 64 -2.37 12.74 6.59
N ASN A 65 -2.91 11.66 7.16
CA ASN A 65 -2.39 11.10 8.40
C ASN A 65 -1.08 10.34 8.11
N GLN A 66 0.05 11.00 8.34
CA GLN A 66 1.40 10.47 8.10
C GLN A 66 1.69 9.16 8.85
N PRO A 67 1.43 9.06 10.18
CA PRO A 67 1.58 7.79 10.89
C PRO A 67 0.81 6.64 10.24
N LEU A 68 -0.42 6.89 9.79
CA LEU A 68 -1.25 5.88 9.13
C LEU A 68 -0.70 5.51 7.74
N LEU A 69 -0.20 6.47 6.95
CA LEU A 69 0.48 6.18 5.69
C LEU A 69 1.68 5.25 5.89
N GLN A 70 2.54 5.55 6.87
CA GLN A 70 3.70 4.71 7.15
C GLN A 70 3.30 3.34 7.69
N ALA A 71 2.26 3.26 8.53
CA ALA A 71 1.73 1.97 8.99
C ALA A 71 1.25 1.10 7.81
N VAL A 72 0.54 1.69 6.85
CA VAL A 72 0.13 1.00 5.61
C VAL A 72 1.37 0.59 4.80
N ASN A 73 2.36 1.47 4.68
CA ASN A 73 3.59 1.20 3.95
C ASN A 73 4.37 0.00 4.50
N TYR A 74 4.56 -0.06 5.81
CA TYR A 74 5.24 -1.19 6.44
C TYR A 74 4.42 -2.48 6.38
N LEU A 75 3.09 -2.38 6.52
CA LEU A 75 2.20 -3.54 6.40
C LEU A 75 2.26 -4.16 5.00
N LEU A 76 2.37 -3.32 3.97
CA LEU A 76 2.42 -3.74 2.57
C LEU A 76 3.82 -4.06 2.06
N ALA A 77 4.87 -3.88 2.85
CA ALA A 77 6.24 -4.15 2.41
C ALA A 77 6.46 -5.57 1.84
N PRO A 78 5.89 -6.66 2.40
CA PRO A 78 6.00 -7.99 1.78
C PRO A 78 5.24 -8.07 0.45
N LEU A 79 4.04 -7.48 0.38
CA LEU A 79 3.22 -7.46 -0.83
C LEU A 79 3.88 -6.62 -1.94
N HIS A 80 4.55 -5.54 -1.57
CA HIS A 80 5.24 -4.65 -2.49
C HIS A 80 6.26 -5.41 -3.35
N ILE A 81 7.06 -6.31 -2.75
CA ILE A 81 8.04 -7.12 -3.48
C ILE A 81 7.37 -7.96 -4.58
N VAL A 82 6.24 -8.58 -4.25
CA VAL A 82 5.46 -9.38 -5.22
C VAL A 82 4.89 -8.47 -6.31
N MET A 83 4.37 -7.31 -5.93
CA MET A 83 3.73 -6.38 -6.84
C MET A 83 4.68 -5.75 -7.85
N ILE A 84 5.98 -5.60 -7.53
CA ILE A 84 6.98 -5.17 -8.52
C ILE A 84 6.95 -6.10 -9.74
N LEU A 85 6.96 -7.42 -9.52
CA LEU A 85 6.93 -8.41 -10.60
C LEU A 85 5.63 -8.39 -11.38
N VAL A 86 4.52 -8.24 -10.67
CA VAL A 86 3.20 -8.12 -11.29
C VAL A 86 3.17 -6.90 -12.20
N TYR A 87 3.66 -5.75 -11.73
CA TYR A 87 3.68 -4.52 -12.52
C TYR A 87 4.60 -4.62 -13.73
N VAL A 88 5.79 -5.21 -13.60
CA VAL A 88 6.68 -5.44 -14.75
C VAL A 88 5.95 -6.25 -15.82
N ARG A 89 5.36 -7.40 -15.46
CA ARG A 89 4.67 -8.30 -16.41
C ARG A 89 3.45 -7.67 -17.05
N VAL A 90 2.63 -6.97 -16.25
CA VAL A 90 1.46 -6.25 -16.76
C VAL A 90 1.92 -5.13 -17.70
N GLY A 91 3.01 -4.45 -17.38
CA GLY A 91 3.62 -3.44 -18.22
C GLY A 91 4.12 -4.02 -19.54
N GLU A 92 4.90 -5.10 -19.52
CA GLU A 92 5.38 -5.80 -20.72
C GLU A 92 4.21 -6.19 -21.63
N TRP A 93 3.11 -6.70 -21.04
CA TRP A 93 1.89 -7.01 -21.77
C TRP A 93 1.23 -5.77 -22.41
N ILE A 94 1.15 -4.65 -21.69
CA ILE A 94 0.63 -3.37 -22.22
C ILE A 94 1.47 -2.88 -23.41
N TRP A 95 2.80 -2.97 -23.28
CA TRP A 95 3.75 -2.50 -24.28
C TRP A 95 3.99 -3.52 -25.41
N ARG A 96 3.39 -4.71 -25.33
CA ARG A 96 3.61 -5.84 -26.26
C ARG A 96 5.10 -6.18 -26.44
N SER A 97 5.87 -6.03 -25.35
CA SER A 97 7.28 -6.36 -25.36
C SER A 97 7.46 -7.86 -25.37
N SER A 98 8.37 -8.35 -26.22
CA SER A 98 8.82 -9.75 -26.26
C SER A 98 10.17 -9.93 -25.57
N GLU A 99 10.59 -8.97 -24.73
CA GLU A 99 11.86 -9.05 -24.01
C GLU A 99 11.88 -10.22 -23.02
N ASP A 100 13.09 -10.71 -22.72
CA ASP A 100 13.33 -11.89 -21.89
C ASP A 100 12.61 -11.80 -20.53
N PRO A 101 12.10 -12.92 -19.98
CA PRO A 101 11.31 -12.91 -18.76
C PRO A 101 12.06 -12.25 -17.59
N PHE A 102 11.51 -11.16 -17.06
CA PHE A 102 12.05 -10.52 -15.86
C PHE A 102 12.08 -11.50 -14.67
N SER A 103 13.28 -11.81 -14.19
CA SER A 103 13.53 -12.72 -13.07
C SER A 103 13.99 -11.97 -11.81
N ILE A 104 13.43 -12.35 -10.65
CA ILE A 104 13.87 -11.85 -9.34
C ILE A 104 15.35 -12.16 -9.12
N GLY A 105 15.81 -13.33 -9.56
CA GLY A 105 17.20 -13.77 -9.38
C GLY A 105 18.17 -12.84 -10.10
N ASP A 106 17.83 -12.46 -11.34
CA ASP A 106 18.63 -11.53 -12.13
C ASP A 106 18.60 -10.12 -11.54
N LEU A 107 17.44 -9.67 -11.06
CA LEU A 107 17.32 -8.38 -10.39
C LEU A 107 18.22 -8.30 -9.14
N ILE A 108 18.18 -9.33 -8.27
CA ILE A 108 19.00 -9.37 -7.06
C ILE A 108 20.48 -9.50 -7.40
N SER A 109 20.82 -10.31 -8.39
CA SER A 109 22.21 -10.50 -8.84
C SER A 109 22.79 -9.18 -9.37
N SER A 110 22.07 -8.52 -10.28
CA SER A 110 22.45 -7.22 -10.81
C SER A 110 22.51 -6.14 -9.75
N PHE A 111 21.58 -6.13 -8.79
CA PHE A 111 21.63 -5.13 -7.70
C PHE A 111 22.88 -5.29 -6.81
N ARG A 112 23.47 -6.49 -6.74
CA ARG A 112 24.66 -6.76 -5.94
C ARG A 112 25.97 -6.52 -6.70
N HIS A 113 25.98 -6.73 -8.02
CA HIS A 113 27.21 -6.78 -8.81
C HIS A 113 27.33 -5.67 -9.85
N ASP A 114 26.20 -5.11 -10.32
CA ASP A 114 26.21 -4.14 -11.40
C ASP A 114 26.31 -2.71 -10.88
N THR A 115 26.97 -1.84 -11.64
CA THR A 115 26.94 -0.40 -11.41
C THR A 115 25.54 0.15 -11.71
N PHE A 116 25.13 1.26 -11.07
CA PHE A 116 23.82 1.90 -11.33
C PHE A 116 23.54 2.13 -12.83
N ARG A 117 24.56 2.50 -13.61
CA ARG A 117 24.44 2.70 -15.06
C ARG A 117 24.11 1.40 -15.81
N GLU A 118 24.76 0.30 -15.45
CA GLU A 118 24.55 -1.01 -16.07
C GLU A 118 23.17 -1.57 -15.70
N PHE A 119 22.78 -1.40 -14.44
CA PHE A 119 21.44 -1.71 -13.98
C PHE A 119 20.38 -0.94 -14.79
N LEU A 120 20.57 0.36 -14.99
CA LEU A 120 19.62 1.17 -15.75
C LEU A 120 19.59 0.79 -17.23
N HIS A 121 20.73 0.44 -17.83
CA HIS A 121 20.79 -0.04 -19.20
C HIS A 121 20.04 -1.38 -19.37
N ARG A 122 20.14 -2.27 -18.37
CA ARG A 122 19.51 -3.60 -18.40
C ARG A 122 18.04 -3.60 -18.00
N PHE A 123 17.65 -2.79 -17.02
CA PHE A 123 16.31 -2.80 -16.42
C PHE A 123 15.52 -1.51 -16.62
N GLY A 124 16.04 -0.54 -17.37
CA GLY A 124 15.37 0.73 -17.62
C GLY A 124 13.97 0.55 -18.21
N TRP A 125 13.84 -0.31 -19.23
CA TRP A 125 12.55 -0.63 -19.85
C TRP A 125 11.60 -1.37 -18.92
N ALA A 126 12.10 -2.36 -18.17
CA ALA A 126 11.30 -3.02 -17.12
C ALA A 126 10.76 -2.01 -16.09
N GLY A 127 11.55 -1.00 -15.72
CA GLY A 127 11.11 0.12 -14.87
C GLY A 127 9.99 0.95 -15.50
N VAL A 128 10.09 1.27 -16.79
CA VAL A 128 9.05 1.99 -17.55
C VAL A 128 7.76 1.16 -17.63
N HIS A 129 7.87 -0.13 -17.94
CA HIS A 129 6.74 -1.07 -17.97
C HIS A 129 6.03 -1.12 -16.61
N ALA A 130 6.79 -1.33 -15.54
CA ALA A 130 6.24 -1.38 -14.19
C ALA A 130 5.58 -0.06 -13.76
N PHE A 131 6.25 1.07 -14.02
CA PHE A 131 5.69 2.39 -13.72
C PHE A 131 4.40 2.66 -14.48
N THR A 132 4.34 2.29 -15.77
CA THR A 132 3.13 2.44 -16.59
C THR A 132 1.96 1.64 -16.00
N ALA A 133 2.20 0.37 -15.68
CA ALA A 133 1.18 -0.49 -15.08
C ALA A 133 0.71 0.03 -13.71
N TRP A 134 1.63 0.56 -12.90
CA TRP A 134 1.30 1.18 -11.62
C TRP A 134 0.46 2.45 -11.78
N VAL A 135 0.84 3.37 -12.67
CA VAL A 135 0.06 4.61 -12.92
C VAL A 135 -1.38 4.27 -13.32
N ILE A 136 -1.56 3.27 -14.18
CA ILE A 136 -2.88 2.80 -14.61
C ILE A 136 -3.64 2.18 -13.43
N SER A 137 -2.99 1.41 -12.55
CA SER A 137 -3.66 0.73 -11.43
C SER A 137 -4.09 1.68 -10.31
N VAL A 138 -3.35 2.77 -10.07
CA VAL A 138 -3.58 3.74 -8.99
C VAL A 138 -5.03 4.20 -8.86
N PRO A 139 -5.71 4.74 -9.90
CA PRO A 139 -7.11 5.18 -9.77
C PRO A 139 -8.05 4.04 -9.39
N PHE A 140 -7.83 2.82 -9.90
CA PHE A 140 -8.67 1.66 -9.59
C PHE A 140 -8.45 1.18 -8.16
N ILE A 141 -7.19 1.12 -7.70
CA ILE A 141 -6.85 0.76 -6.31
C ILE A 141 -7.47 1.78 -5.35
N ILE A 142 -7.29 3.07 -5.61
CA ILE A 142 -7.82 4.13 -4.76
C ILE A 142 -9.34 4.07 -4.72
N ALA A 143 -10.01 4.00 -5.88
CA ALA A 143 -11.48 3.94 -5.94
C ALA A 143 -12.01 2.69 -5.24
N GLY A 144 -11.48 1.52 -5.57
CA GLY A 144 -11.90 0.24 -4.99
C GLY A 144 -11.76 0.21 -3.48
N LEU A 145 -10.62 0.64 -2.95
CA LEU A 145 -10.38 0.69 -1.51
C LEU A 145 -11.21 1.78 -0.83
N TYR A 146 -11.28 2.98 -1.39
CA TYR A 146 -12.03 4.09 -0.78
C TYR A 146 -13.51 3.74 -0.66
N PHE A 147 -14.15 3.30 -1.75
CA PHE A 147 -15.58 2.98 -1.72
C PHE A 147 -15.90 1.74 -0.88
N SER A 148 -14.97 0.79 -0.75
CA SER A 148 -15.15 -0.39 0.11
C SER A 148 -14.94 -0.08 1.60
N LEU A 149 -13.90 0.72 1.92
CA LEU A 149 -13.53 1.02 3.31
C LEU A 149 -14.41 2.10 3.92
N ARG A 150 -14.85 3.09 3.14
CA ARG A 150 -15.69 4.20 3.63
C ARG A 150 -16.94 3.75 4.39
N PRO A 151 -17.82 2.86 3.87
CA PRO A 151 -19.01 2.42 4.60
C PRO A 151 -18.64 1.64 5.87
N LEU A 152 -17.59 0.82 5.81
CA LEU A 152 -17.10 0.05 6.95
C LEU A 152 -16.62 0.98 8.07
N MET A 153 -15.80 1.98 7.75
CA MET A 153 -15.26 2.93 8.72
C MET A 153 -16.37 3.79 9.34
N ARG A 154 -17.35 4.21 8.54
CA ARG A 154 -18.54 4.92 9.05
C ARG A 154 -19.37 4.05 9.99
N LYS A 155 -19.58 2.78 9.66
CA LYS A 155 -20.30 1.84 10.52
C LYS A 155 -19.56 1.62 11.85
N LEU A 156 -18.24 1.42 11.80
CA LEU A 156 -17.42 1.23 13.00
C LEU A 156 -17.42 2.47 13.91
N ALA A 157 -17.39 3.67 13.33
CA ALA A 157 -17.50 4.91 14.10
C ALA A 157 -18.86 5.04 14.82
N ARG A 158 -19.96 4.66 14.16
CA ARG A 158 -21.29 4.64 14.78
C ARG A 158 -21.40 3.63 15.93
N LEU A 159 -20.77 2.46 15.79
CA LEU A 159 -20.75 1.42 16.82
C LEU A 159 -19.87 1.79 18.03
N ARG A 160 -18.85 2.64 17.84
CA ARG A 160 -18.01 3.19 18.90
C ARG A 160 -18.59 4.49 19.49
N GLY A 161 -19.91 4.62 19.56
CA GLY A 161 -20.63 5.79 20.10
C GLY A 161 -20.01 6.35 21.38
N PRO A 162 -20.27 7.63 21.69
CA PRO A 162 -19.46 8.46 22.58
C PRO A 162 -19.17 7.75 23.91
N LYS A 163 -17.89 7.73 24.32
CA LYS A 163 -17.49 7.31 25.66
C LYS A 163 -18.34 8.11 26.67
N PRO A 164 -19.07 7.47 27.60
CA PRO A 164 -19.67 8.21 28.71
C PRO A 164 -18.55 8.94 29.46
N ALA A 165 -18.81 10.21 29.78
CA ALA A 165 -17.91 11.11 30.48
C ALA A 165 -17.52 10.57 31.86
#